data_AF-A0A819UHN6-F1
#
_entry.id   AF-A0A819UHN6-F1
#
_cell.length_a   1.000
_cell.length_b   1.000
_cell.length_c   1.000
_cell.angle_alpha   90.00
_cell.angle_beta   90.00
_cell.angle_gamma   90.00
#
_symmetry.space_group_name_H-M   'P 1'
#
loop_
_entity.id
_entity.type
_entity.pdbx_description
1 polymer ?
#
loop_
_entity_poly.entity_id
_entity_poly.type
_entity_poly.pdbx_seq_one_letter_code
_entity_poly.pdbx_strand_id
1 'polypeptide(L)'
;DAKSERQPSIYSPPFYSSPVGYKMRARLYANGDGNARKTHMSLFFVLMRGPNDAILKFPFNYKVTFCLYDQTPQQRHIIDSFRPDIKSNSFQRPRSDMNIASGIPKFVSLGMIQQEGNPYVRDDTMFIKIVVDFGDMPKTLLPYTLSLNPGFPINVQKDMIKEETERRTQLQTRQ
;
A
#
# COMPACT_ATOMS: atom_id res chain seq x y z
N ASP A 1 -19.14 2.51 15.98
CA ASP A 1 -19.48 1.47 14.98
C ASP A 1 -18.62 0.21 14.98
N ALA A 2 -17.28 0.29 14.96
CA ALA A 2 -16.44 -0.91 14.91
C ALA A 2 -16.57 -1.80 16.17
N LYS A 3 -16.57 -1.21 17.38
CA LYS A 3 -16.78 -1.97 18.64
C LYS A 3 -18.18 -2.60 18.74
N SER A 4 -19.17 -1.98 18.12
CA SER A 4 -20.56 -2.45 18.06
C SER A 4 -20.84 -3.32 16.83
N GLU A 5 -19.82 -3.63 16.03
CA GLU A 5 -19.89 -4.47 14.81
C GLU A 5 -20.86 -3.97 13.72
N ARG A 6 -21.34 -2.71 13.81
CA ARG A 6 -22.21 -2.11 12.80
C ARG A 6 -21.45 -1.83 11.51
N GLN A 7 -20.20 -1.41 11.65
CA GLN A 7 -19.26 -1.23 10.54
C GLN A 7 -17.89 -1.74 11.01
N PRO A 8 -17.60 -3.04 10.81
CA PRO A 8 -16.40 -3.67 11.36
C PRO A 8 -15.11 -3.22 10.64
N SER A 9 -15.24 -2.75 9.40
CA SER A 9 -14.11 -2.29 8.59
C SER A 9 -14.48 -1.10 7.73
N ILE A 10 -13.48 -0.28 7.42
CA ILE A 10 -13.56 0.80 6.44
C ILE A 10 -12.59 0.56 5.29
N TYR A 11 -12.86 1.18 4.14
CA TYR A 11 -11.99 1.12 2.96
C TYR A 11 -11.43 2.49 2.65
N SER A 12 -10.19 2.55 2.18
CA SER A 12 -9.66 3.77 1.57
C SER A 12 -10.31 4.00 0.21
N PRO A 13 -10.25 5.23 -0.33
CA PRO A 13 -10.39 5.46 -1.76
C PRO A 13 -9.41 4.55 -2.55
N PRO A 14 -9.76 4.15 -3.79
CA PRO A 14 -8.82 3.48 -4.66
C PRO A 14 -7.62 4.37 -5.00
N PHE A 15 -6.44 3.77 -5.08
CA PHE A 15 -5.23 4.39 -5.57
C PHE A 15 -4.60 3.51 -6.65
N TYR A 16 -3.69 4.10 -7.43
CA TYR A 16 -3.15 3.48 -8.64
C TYR A 16 -1.63 3.50 -8.62
N SER A 17 -1.01 2.47 -9.21
CA SER A 17 0.46 2.47 -9.37
C SER A 17 0.93 3.43 -10.46
N SER A 18 0.09 3.68 -11.47
CA SER A 18 0.26 4.66 -12.54
C SER A 18 -1.11 4.86 -13.23
N PRO A 19 -1.28 5.81 -14.17
CA PRO A 19 -2.55 6.00 -14.90
C PRO A 19 -3.05 4.73 -15.61
N VAL A 20 -2.13 3.86 -16.05
CA VAL A 20 -2.42 2.57 -16.69
C VAL A 20 -2.08 1.37 -15.82
N GLY A 21 -1.82 1.60 -14.54
CA GLY A 21 -1.28 0.61 -13.61
C GLY A 21 -2.33 -0.18 -12.83
N TYR A 22 -1.88 -0.87 -11.78
CA TYR A 22 -2.74 -1.63 -10.87
C TYR A 22 -3.67 -0.69 -10.11
N LYS A 23 -4.95 -1.08 -9.99
CA LYS A 23 -5.92 -0.45 -9.09
C LYS A 23 -5.91 -1.15 -7.74
N MET A 24 -5.75 -0.41 -6.67
CA MET A 24 -5.53 -0.94 -5.32
C MET A 24 -6.30 -0.13 -4.29
N ARG A 25 -6.55 -0.70 -3.10
CA ARG A 25 -7.06 0.05 -1.94
C ARG A 25 -6.66 -0.60 -0.62
N ALA A 26 -6.87 0.12 0.47
CA ALA A 26 -6.72 -0.38 1.83
C ALA A 26 -8.06 -0.85 2.40
N ARG A 27 -8.01 -1.81 3.32
CA ARG A 27 -9.10 -2.16 4.24
C ARG A 27 -8.59 -2.15 5.67
N LEU A 28 -9.23 -1.35 6.52
CA LEU A 28 -8.86 -1.19 7.93
C LEU A 28 -9.94 -1.77 8.83
N TYR A 29 -9.55 -2.57 9.80
CA TYR A 29 -10.40 -3.01 10.91
C TYR A 29 -9.90 -2.35 12.20
N ALA A 30 -10.57 -1.25 12.58
CA ALA A 30 -10.20 -0.47 13.75
C ALA A 30 -10.28 -1.25 15.07
N ASN A 31 -11.11 -2.30 15.13
CA ASN A 31 -11.25 -3.20 16.29
C ASN A 31 -10.66 -4.60 16.03
N GLY A 32 -9.84 -4.74 14.99
CA GLY A 32 -9.18 -5.99 14.60
C GLY A 32 -10.06 -6.99 13.85
N ASP A 33 -9.41 -7.92 13.17
CA ASP A 33 -10.03 -9.00 12.39
C ASP A 33 -9.47 -10.38 12.81
N GLY A 34 -10.27 -11.43 12.65
CA GLY A 34 -9.87 -12.81 12.94
C GLY A 34 -9.29 -13.00 14.35
N ASN A 35 -8.09 -13.57 14.44
CA ASN A 35 -7.38 -13.82 15.70
C ASN A 35 -6.80 -12.55 16.36
N ALA A 36 -6.88 -11.40 15.70
CA ALA A 36 -6.42 -10.12 16.21
C ALA A 36 -7.57 -9.22 16.71
N ARG A 37 -8.81 -9.68 16.56
CA ARG A 37 -10.01 -8.97 17.00
C ARG A 37 -9.92 -8.57 18.47
N LYS A 38 -10.34 -7.33 18.79
CA LYS A 38 -10.32 -6.68 20.11
C LYS A 38 -8.93 -6.53 20.75
N THR A 39 -7.85 -6.91 20.08
CA THR A 39 -6.48 -6.80 20.63
C THR A 39 -5.59 -5.90 19.79
N HIS A 40 -5.73 -5.93 18.47
CA HIS A 40 -4.95 -5.12 17.53
C HIS A 40 -5.88 -4.49 16.50
N MET A 41 -5.43 -3.38 15.91
CA MET A 41 -5.95 -2.87 14.66
C MET A 41 -5.35 -3.68 13.51
N SER A 42 -6.18 -4.12 12.57
CA SER A 42 -5.75 -4.93 11.42
C SER A 42 -5.80 -4.12 10.14
N LEU A 43 -4.74 -4.18 9.33
CA LEU A 43 -4.62 -3.41 8.10
C LEU A 43 -4.33 -4.34 6.92
N PHE A 44 -5.13 -4.23 5.86
CA PHE A 44 -5.07 -5.09 4.70
C PHE A 44 -4.97 -4.30 3.40
N PHE A 45 -4.25 -4.86 2.45
CA PHE A 45 -4.16 -4.43 1.06
C PHE A 45 -5.16 -5.22 0.22
N VAL A 46 -5.78 -4.53 -0.73
CA VAL A 46 -6.77 -5.10 -1.65
C VAL A 46 -6.35 -4.77 -3.08
N LEU A 47 -6.10 -5.81 -3.86
CA LEU A 47 -5.96 -5.69 -5.31
C LEU A 47 -7.35 -5.66 -5.94
N MET A 48 -7.62 -4.63 -6.75
CA MET A 48 -8.91 -4.41 -7.40
C MET A 48 -8.81 -4.67 -8.89
N ARG A 49 -9.94 -5.02 -9.52
CA ARG A 49 -10.02 -5.09 -10.97
C ARG A 49 -9.82 -3.71 -11.60
N GLY A 50 -8.81 -3.60 -12.45
CA GLY A 50 -8.49 -2.40 -13.22
C GLY A 50 -8.91 -2.55 -14.69
N PRO A 51 -9.11 -1.42 -15.41
CA PRO A 51 -9.39 -1.46 -16.84
C PRO A 51 -8.19 -1.98 -17.66
N ASN A 52 -6.98 -1.84 -17.12
CA ASN A 52 -5.73 -2.19 -17.79
C ASN A 52 -5.15 -3.54 -17.34
N ASP A 53 -5.90 -4.37 -16.61
CA ASP A 53 -5.40 -5.66 -16.08
C ASP A 53 -4.92 -6.63 -17.18
N ALA A 54 -5.33 -6.43 -18.45
CA ALA A 54 -4.88 -7.25 -19.56
C ALA A 54 -3.39 -7.05 -19.93
N ILE A 55 -2.81 -5.89 -19.60
CA ILE A 55 -1.42 -5.54 -19.92
C ILE A 55 -0.48 -5.59 -18.71
N LEU A 56 -1.00 -5.91 -17.53
CA LEU A 56 -0.24 -5.96 -16.28
C LEU A 56 0.24 -7.38 -15.98
N LYS A 57 1.36 -7.48 -15.26
CA LYS A 57 1.92 -8.75 -14.81
C LYS A 57 1.09 -9.33 -13.68
N PHE A 58 0.77 -10.62 -13.76
CA PHE A 58 0.18 -11.36 -12.65
C PHE A 58 0.91 -12.71 -12.46
N PRO A 59 0.95 -13.26 -11.23
CA PRO A 59 0.40 -12.69 -9.99
C PRO A 59 1.17 -11.44 -9.53
N PHE A 60 0.46 -10.55 -8.82
CA PHE A 60 1.03 -9.35 -8.21
C PHE A 60 2.08 -9.77 -7.17
N ASN A 61 3.33 -9.32 -7.35
CA ASN A 61 4.47 -9.76 -6.54
C ASN A 61 5.39 -8.58 -6.18
N TYR A 62 4.80 -7.46 -5.79
CA TYR A 62 5.53 -6.26 -5.36
C TYR A 62 5.42 -6.12 -3.84
N LYS A 63 6.53 -5.78 -3.17
CA LYS A 63 6.53 -5.58 -1.72
C LYS A 63 5.56 -4.46 -1.36
N VAL A 64 4.70 -4.71 -0.38
CA VAL A 64 3.75 -3.73 0.16
C VAL A 64 4.19 -3.35 1.56
N THR A 65 4.32 -2.05 1.80
CA THR A 65 4.71 -1.48 3.09
C THR A 65 3.58 -0.59 3.60
N PHE A 66 3.15 -0.82 4.84
CA PHE A 66 2.24 0.02 5.57
C PHE A 66 3.02 0.92 6.54
N CYS A 67 2.54 2.15 6.70
CA CYS A 67 3.10 3.12 7.62
C CYS A 67 1.95 3.82 8.35
N LEU A 68 1.92 3.73 9.68
CA LEU A 68 1.07 4.55 10.54
C LEU A 68 1.92 5.72 11.06
N TYR A 69 1.48 6.93 10.75
CA TYR A 69 2.22 8.14 11.11
C TYR A 69 2.13 8.43 12.61
N ASP A 70 3.31 8.55 13.21
CA ASP A 70 3.53 9.35 14.41
C ASP A 70 3.35 10.83 14.04
N GLN A 71 2.40 11.50 14.70
CA GLN A 71 2.03 12.90 14.47
C GLN A 71 2.77 13.88 15.40
N THR A 72 3.83 13.43 16.07
CA THR A 72 4.72 14.24 16.91
C THR A 72 6.02 14.59 16.17
N PRO A 73 6.80 15.58 16.66
CA PRO A 73 8.10 15.91 16.08
C PRO A 73 9.11 14.74 16.08
N GLN A 74 8.86 13.69 16.86
CA GLN A 74 9.72 12.51 16.93
C GLN A 74 9.62 11.61 15.69
N GLN A 75 8.52 11.69 14.92
CA GLN A 75 8.30 10.94 13.67
C GLN A 75 8.60 9.43 13.75
N ARG A 76 8.33 8.80 14.90
CA ARG A 76 8.54 7.36 15.11
C ARG A 76 7.38 6.55 14.55
N HIS A 77 7.25 6.57 13.23
CA HIS A 77 6.19 5.88 12.51
C HIS A 77 6.24 4.36 12.74
N ILE A 78 5.07 3.73 12.81
CA ILE A 78 4.99 2.26 12.83
C ILE A 78 4.97 1.78 11.39
N ILE A 79 5.98 1.00 11.02
CA ILE A 79 6.18 0.51 9.66
C ILE A 79 6.21 -1.00 9.70
N ASP A 80 5.39 -1.63 8.86
CA ASP A 80 5.42 -3.07 8.66
C ASP A 80 5.16 -3.39 7.19
N SER A 81 5.70 -4.49 6.69
CA SER A 81 5.68 -4.82 5.27
C SER A 81 5.56 -6.30 5.03
N PHE A 82 4.98 -6.66 3.89
CA PHE A 82 4.91 -8.05 3.46
C PHE A 82 5.24 -8.16 1.97
N ARG A 83 5.75 -9.33 1.58
CA ARG A 83 5.81 -9.74 0.17
C ARG A 83 4.60 -10.62 -0.14
N PRO A 84 3.83 -10.31 -1.20
CA PRO A 84 2.70 -11.13 -1.62
C PRO A 84 3.07 -12.60 -1.81
N ASP A 85 2.24 -13.52 -1.30
CA ASP A 85 2.34 -14.94 -1.65
C ASP A 85 1.71 -15.16 -3.03
N ILE A 86 2.53 -15.46 -4.03
CA ILE A 86 2.09 -15.68 -5.41
C ILE A 86 1.15 -16.87 -5.59
N LYS A 87 1.03 -17.76 -4.60
CA LYS A 87 0.05 -18.86 -4.61
C LYS A 87 -1.32 -18.43 -4.08
N SER A 88 -1.39 -17.31 -3.36
CA SER A 88 -2.64 -16.81 -2.81
C SER A 88 -3.54 -16.23 -3.88
N ASN A 89 -4.85 -16.48 -3.74
CA ASN A 89 -5.89 -15.88 -4.57
C ASN A 89 -5.98 -14.36 -4.41
N SER A 90 -5.46 -13.78 -3.31
CA SER A 90 -5.42 -12.34 -3.08
C SER A 90 -4.64 -11.56 -4.15
N PHE A 91 -3.66 -12.20 -4.78
CA PHE A 91 -2.71 -11.54 -5.69
C PHE A 91 -2.78 -12.06 -7.13
N GLN A 92 -3.72 -12.94 -7.44
CA GLN A 92 -4.00 -13.34 -8.81
C GLN A 92 -4.67 -12.20 -9.58
N ARG A 93 -4.71 -12.33 -10.92
CA ARG A 93 -5.48 -11.40 -11.76
C ARG A 93 -6.94 -11.33 -11.27
N PRO A 94 -7.46 -10.15 -10.92
CA PRO A 94 -8.82 -10.03 -10.41
C PRO A 94 -9.87 -10.55 -11.41
N ARG A 95 -10.79 -11.37 -10.89
CA ARG A 95 -11.95 -11.88 -11.65
C ARG A 95 -13.26 -11.18 -11.25
N SER A 96 -13.30 -10.67 -10.02
CA SER A 96 -14.34 -9.82 -9.43
C SER A 96 -13.80 -8.40 -9.23
N ASP A 97 -14.64 -7.46 -8.79
CA ASP A 97 -14.23 -6.06 -8.53
C ASP A 97 -13.04 -5.96 -7.58
N MET A 98 -12.92 -6.91 -6.65
CA MET A 98 -11.85 -7.01 -5.68
C MET A 98 -11.45 -8.46 -5.44
N ASN A 99 -10.17 -8.65 -5.17
CA ASN A 99 -9.66 -9.88 -4.58
C ASN A 99 -9.88 -9.90 -3.06
N ILE A 100 -9.64 -11.06 -2.45
CA ILE A 100 -9.61 -11.22 -1.00
C ILE A 100 -8.48 -10.36 -0.43
N ALA A 101 -8.79 -9.57 0.60
CA ALA A 101 -7.82 -8.70 1.26
C ALA A 101 -6.69 -9.51 1.90
N SER A 102 -5.45 -9.00 1.85
CA SER A 102 -4.29 -9.63 2.47
C SER A 102 -3.37 -8.57 3.06
N GLY A 103 -2.75 -8.85 4.20
CA GLY A 103 -2.01 -7.85 4.97
C GLY A 103 -1.68 -8.33 6.37
N ILE A 104 -1.79 -7.44 7.35
CA ILE A 104 -1.19 -7.63 8.67
C ILE A 104 -2.30 -7.60 9.73
N PRO A 105 -2.77 -8.78 10.21
CA PRO A 105 -3.82 -8.85 11.22
C PRO A 105 -3.45 -8.13 12.52
N LYS A 106 -2.19 -8.23 12.96
CA LYS A 106 -1.70 -7.61 14.20
C LYS A 106 -0.81 -6.40 13.90
N PHE A 107 -1.32 -5.42 13.17
CA PHE A 107 -0.52 -4.27 12.71
C PHE A 107 -0.10 -3.34 13.86
N VAL A 108 -1.05 -2.91 14.70
CA VAL A 108 -0.75 -2.13 15.92
C VAL A 108 -1.67 -2.54 17.05
N SER A 109 -1.16 -2.60 18.28
CA SER A 109 -1.98 -2.99 19.43
C SER A 109 -3.02 -1.92 19.75
N LEU A 110 -4.23 -2.35 20.12
CA LEU A 110 -5.28 -1.40 20.53
C LEU A 110 -4.90 -0.70 21.84
N GLY A 111 -4.16 -1.36 22.73
CA GLY A 111 -3.65 -0.73 23.96
C GLY A 111 -2.79 0.50 23.67
N MET A 112 -1.96 0.46 22.63
CA MET A 112 -1.14 1.61 22.21
C MET A 112 -1.99 2.74 21.63
N ILE A 113 -2.98 2.43 20.80
CA ILE A 113 -3.86 3.43 20.16
C ILE A 113 -4.87 4.03 21.15
N GLN A 114 -5.30 3.27 22.14
CA GLN A 114 -6.27 3.71 23.15
C GLN A 114 -5.62 4.45 24.32
N GLN A 115 -4.30 4.39 24.45
CA GLN A 115 -3.58 5.14 25.46
C GLN A 115 -3.77 6.65 25.23
N GLU A 116 -4.12 7.36 26.30
CA GLU A 116 -4.23 8.81 26.28
C GLU A 116 -2.88 9.44 25.92
N GLY A 117 -2.91 10.44 25.03
CA GLY A 117 -1.70 11.10 24.54
C GLY A 117 -0.87 10.29 23.54
N ASN A 118 -1.31 9.12 23.07
CA ASN A 118 -0.59 8.33 22.07
C ASN A 118 -0.22 9.16 20.83
N PRO A 119 0.95 8.97 20.22
CA PRO A 119 1.42 9.84 19.14
C PRO A 119 0.70 9.66 17.80
N TYR A 120 -0.09 8.60 17.64
CA TYR A 120 -0.65 8.18 16.34
C TYR A 120 -2.04 8.73 16.06
N VAL A 121 -2.78 9.16 17.10
CA VAL A 121 -4.10 9.78 16.99
C VAL A 121 -4.07 11.20 17.57
N ARG A 122 -4.47 12.18 16.75
CA ARG A 122 -4.58 13.60 17.11
C ARG A 122 -5.85 14.13 16.45
N ASP A 123 -6.63 14.91 17.20
CA ASP A 123 -7.89 15.48 16.72
C ASP A 123 -8.81 14.43 16.07
N ASP A 124 -8.98 13.30 16.76
CA ASP A 124 -9.75 12.12 16.31
C ASP A 124 -9.33 11.57 14.93
N THR A 125 -8.09 11.83 14.52
CA THR A 125 -7.58 11.54 13.19
C THR A 125 -6.27 10.75 13.25
N MET A 126 -6.13 9.78 12.35
CA MET A 126 -4.90 9.03 12.10
C MET A 126 -4.56 9.03 10.60
N PHE A 127 -3.27 8.95 10.29
CA PHE A 127 -2.79 8.88 8.90
C PHE A 127 -2.09 7.56 8.64
N ILE A 128 -2.54 6.86 7.59
CA ILE A 128 -1.95 5.61 7.13
C ILE A 128 -1.49 5.80 5.69
N LYS A 129 -0.24 5.42 5.42
CA LYS A 129 0.33 5.37 4.08
C LYS A 129 0.62 3.94 3.66
N ILE A 130 0.36 3.67 2.40
CA ILE A 130 0.70 2.42 1.73
C ILE A 130 1.70 2.73 0.64
N VAL A 131 2.81 2.00 0.63
CA VAL A 131 3.84 2.09 -0.41
C VAL A 131 3.94 0.72 -1.06
N VAL A 132 3.91 0.71 -2.40
CA VAL A 132 4.16 -0.49 -3.19
C VAL A 132 5.48 -0.30 -3.92
N ASP A 133 6.41 -1.23 -3.69
CA ASP A 133 7.73 -1.19 -4.28
C ASP A 133 7.76 -1.90 -5.64
N PHE A 134 7.78 -1.09 -6.70
CA PHE A 134 7.92 -1.57 -8.08
C PHE A 134 9.38 -1.68 -8.53
N GLY A 135 10.37 -1.55 -7.62
CA GLY A 135 11.80 -1.65 -7.96
C GLY A 135 12.20 -2.99 -8.58
N ASP A 136 11.47 -4.07 -8.26
CA ASP A 136 11.62 -5.40 -8.88
C ASP A 136 11.04 -5.49 -10.31
N MET A 137 10.55 -4.37 -10.89
CA MET A 137 10.11 -4.32 -12.29
C MET A 137 11.28 -4.41 -13.27
N PRO A 138 11.16 -5.18 -14.37
CA PRO A 138 12.12 -5.12 -15.46
C PRO A 138 12.32 -3.66 -15.90
N LYS A 139 13.57 -3.21 -16.00
CA LYS A 139 13.90 -1.82 -16.37
C LYS A 139 13.28 -1.39 -17.70
N THR A 140 12.96 -2.35 -18.58
CA THR A 140 12.23 -2.15 -19.84
C THR A 140 10.81 -1.61 -19.67
N LEU A 141 10.20 -1.76 -18.50
CA LEU A 141 8.83 -1.32 -18.22
C LEU A 141 8.76 -0.03 -17.38
N LEU A 142 9.91 0.46 -16.88
CA LEU A 142 10.01 1.72 -16.13
C LEU A 142 9.53 2.95 -16.91
N PRO A 143 9.70 3.07 -18.26
CA PRO A 143 9.16 4.20 -19.01
C PRO A 143 7.63 4.35 -18.84
N TYR A 144 6.91 3.24 -18.86
CA TYR A 144 5.45 3.24 -18.78
C TYR A 144 4.92 3.52 -17.38
N THR A 145 5.66 3.16 -16.32
CA THR A 145 5.28 3.45 -14.93
C THR A 145 5.61 4.88 -14.51
N LEU A 146 6.61 5.49 -15.15
CA LEU A 146 7.02 6.87 -14.94
C LEU A 146 6.28 7.88 -15.86
N SER A 147 5.28 7.44 -16.62
CA SER A 147 4.57 8.26 -17.62
C SER A 147 5.51 8.86 -18.69
N LEU A 148 6.60 8.17 -19.01
CA LEU A 148 7.53 8.58 -20.07
C LEU A 148 6.89 8.27 -21.44
N ASN A 149 6.91 9.25 -22.34
CA ASN A 149 6.38 9.07 -23.68
C ASN A 149 7.22 8.03 -24.45
N PRO A 150 6.62 6.91 -24.91
CA PRO A 150 7.36 5.84 -25.58
C PRO A 150 7.92 6.27 -26.95
N GLY A 151 7.47 7.40 -27.50
CA GLY A 151 8.01 7.99 -28.73
C GLY A 151 9.38 8.66 -28.57
N PHE A 152 9.91 8.80 -27.35
CA PHE A 152 11.25 9.37 -27.16
C PHE A 152 12.36 8.40 -27.58
N PRO A 153 13.50 8.90 -28.09
CA PRO A 153 14.69 8.08 -28.32
C PRO A 153 15.12 7.30 -27.07
N ILE A 154 15.63 6.07 -27.25
CA ILE A 154 15.96 5.13 -26.16
C ILE A 154 16.95 5.74 -25.15
N ASN A 155 17.91 6.54 -25.61
CA ASN A 155 18.86 7.24 -24.74
C ASN A 155 18.16 8.26 -23.83
N VAL A 156 17.23 9.05 -24.35
CA VAL A 156 16.44 10.01 -23.58
C VAL A 156 15.59 9.30 -22.53
N GLN A 157 14.95 8.18 -22.90
CA GLN A 157 14.19 7.37 -21.93
C GLN A 157 15.09 6.84 -20.80
N LYS A 158 16.31 6.37 -21.12
CA LYS A 158 17.27 5.87 -20.13
C LYS A 158 17.72 6.94 -19.15
N ASP A 159 17.99 8.15 -19.63
CA ASP A 159 18.40 9.28 -18.79
C ASP A 159 17.27 9.71 -17.85
N MET A 160 16.04 9.80 -18.35
CA MET A 160 14.87 10.14 -17.53
C MET A 160 14.56 9.06 -16.48
N ILE A 161 14.70 7.77 -16.82
CA ILE A 161 14.58 6.67 -15.84
C ILE A 161 15.65 6.81 -14.78
N LYS A 162 16.91 7.09 -15.17
CA LYS A 162 18.03 7.25 -14.24
C LYS A 162 17.78 8.41 -13.28
N GLU A 163 17.42 9.58 -13.79
CA GLU A 163 17.10 10.76 -12.96
C GLU A 163 15.96 10.51 -11.98
N GLU A 164 14.84 9.92 -12.44
CA GLU A 164 13.70 9.65 -11.55
C GLU A 164 14.01 8.55 -10.52
N THR A 165 14.87 7.58 -10.87
CA THR A 165 15.37 6.56 -9.94
C THR A 165 16.29 7.18 -8.88
N GLU A 166 17.18 8.08 -9.29
CA GLU A 166 18.06 8.83 -8.38
C GLU A 166 17.25 9.75 -7.47
N ARG A 167 16.27 10.47 -8.02
CA ARG A 167 15.35 11.32 -7.26
C ARG A 167 14.60 10.53 -6.19
N ARG A 168 14.08 9.36 -6.54
CA ARG A 168 13.37 8.48 -5.59
C ARG A 168 14.30 7.90 -4.52
N THR A 169 15.52 7.52 -4.90
CA THR A 169 16.54 7.04 -3.94
C THR A 169 16.93 8.15 -2.95
N GLN A 170 17.14 9.38 -3.43
CA GLN A 170 17.47 10.53 -2.58
C GLN A 170 16.33 10.92 -1.62
N LEU A 171 15.07 10.80 -2.07
CA LEU A 171 13.91 11.00 -1.21
C LEU A 171 13.78 9.93 -0.12
N GLN A 172 14.28 8.71 -0.35
CA GLN A 172 14.33 7.64 0.65
C GLN A 172 15.50 7.78 1.63
N THR A 173 16.60 8.46 1.26
CA THR A 173 17.77 8.66 2.15
C THR A 173 17.69 9.92 3.01
N ARG A 174 16.74 10.82 2.71
CA ARG A 174 16.49 12.05 3.48
C ARG A 174 15.36 11.91 4.51
N GLN A 175 14.81 10.72 4.68
CA GLN A 175 13.86 10.36 5.75
C GLN A 175 14.55 9.40 6.71
#